data_AF-A0A4Y2GFZ1-F1
#
_entry.id   AF-A0A4Y2GFZ1-F1
#
_cell.length_a   1.000
_cell.length_b   1.000
_cell.length_c   1.000
_cell.angle_alpha   90.00
_cell.angle_beta   90.00
_cell.angle_gamma   90.00
#
_symmetry.space_group_name_H-M   'P 1'
#
loop_
_entity.id
_entity.type
_entity.pdbx_description
1 polymer ?
#
loop_
_entity_poly.entity_id
_entity_poly.type
_entity_poly.pdbx_seq_one_letter_code
_entity_poly.pdbx_strand_id
1 'polypeptide(L)'
;MLPVAPISSINVDNMPDNIDRMVLSNDQQYLYDICLAISRGECYSDLALRKSSPVVHLRWLTIAGRILRLYVVTEKPSDNLIILATYIMKVYGTCMVPCQDKALHNRRRAAYLETYLLF
;
A
#
# COMPACT_ATOMS: atom_id res chain seq x y z
N MET A 1 -19.20 -18.91 -1.21
CA MET A 1 -17.95 -18.16 -0.91
C MET A 1 -16.79 -19.10 -1.17
N LEU A 2 -15.86 -18.78 -2.07
CA LEU A 2 -14.68 -19.64 -2.27
C LEU A 2 -13.79 -19.57 -1.02
N PRO A 3 -13.20 -20.69 -0.56
CA PRO A 3 -12.23 -20.67 0.52
C PRO A 3 -11.03 -19.89 0.02
N VAL A 4 -10.67 -18.82 0.73
CA VAL A 4 -9.46 -18.08 0.40
C VAL A 4 -8.30 -18.93 0.88
N ALA A 5 -7.51 -19.46 -0.07
CA ALA A 5 -6.32 -20.23 0.25
C ALA A 5 -5.35 -19.38 1.10
N PRO A 6 -4.59 -19.99 2.03
CA PRO A 6 -3.58 -19.26 2.79
C PRO A 6 -2.57 -18.66 1.81
N ILE A 7 -2.44 -17.33 1.80
CA ILE A 7 -1.45 -16.67 0.96
C ILE A 7 -0.07 -16.90 1.59
N SER A 8 0.94 -17.15 0.77
CA SER A 8 2.32 -17.08 1.25
C SER A 8 2.61 -15.63 1.65
N SER A 9 2.94 -15.38 2.92
CA SER A 9 3.31 -14.04 3.35
C SER A 9 4.68 -13.66 2.80
N ILE A 10 4.83 -12.39 2.44
CA ILE A 10 6.12 -11.82 2.04
C ILE A 10 6.60 -10.95 3.19
N ASN A 11 7.71 -11.31 3.82
CA ASN A 11 8.30 -10.51 4.89
C ASN A 11 8.88 -9.21 4.31
N VAL A 12 8.47 -8.08 4.91
CA VAL A 12 8.97 -6.74 4.63
C VAL A 12 9.39 -6.14 5.96
N ASP A 13 10.70 -6.15 6.24
CA ASP A 13 11.28 -5.81 7.56
C ASP A 13 10.93 -4.40 8.08
N ASN A 14 10.43 -3.51 7.22
CA ASN A 14 10.17 -2.11 7.55
C ASN A 14 8.78 -1.63 7.10
N MET A 15 7.78 -2.51 6.99
CA MET A 15 6.42 -2.05 6.68
C MET A 15 5.89 -1.21 7.88
N PRO A 16 5.58 0.07 7.71
CA PRO A 16 5.03 0.88 8.80
C PRO A 16 3.59 0.43 9.10
N ASP A 17 3.32 0.02 10.33
CA ASP A 17 1.98 -0.43 10.75
C ASP A 17 1.01 0.71 11.11
N ASN A 18 1.53 1.91 11.38
CA ASN A 18 0.77 3.05 11.90
C ASN A 18 0.81 4.26 10.96
N ILE A 19 0.48 4.03 9.68
CA ILE A 19 0.31 5.13 8.74
C ILE A 19 -1.05 5.79 8.95
N ASP A 20 -1.05 7.11 9.12
CA ASP A 20 -2.27 7.91 9.02
C ASP A 20 -2.83 7.82 7.58
N ARG A 21 -3.84 6.98 7.44
CA ARG A 21 -4.54 6.71 6.19
C ARG A 21 -5.18 7.96 5.57
N MET A 22 -5.45 9.01 6.36
CA MET A 22 -6.03 10.27 5.89
C MET A 22 -5.02 11.14 5.12
N VAL A 23 -3.74 10.82 5.18
CA VAL A 23 -2.68 11.53 4.44
C VAL A 23 -2.49 10.96 3.03
N LEU A 24 -2.95 9.73 2.79
CA LEU A 24 -2.73 9.02 1.53
C LEU A 24 -3.81 9.35 0.50
N SER A 25 -3.41 9.41 -0.78
CA SER A 25 -4.39 9.37 -1.87
C SER A 25 -5.09 8.01 -1.92
N ASN A 26 -6.24 7.93 -2.57
CA ASN A 26 -6.99 6.68 -2.72
C ASN A 26 -6.12 5.55 -3.30
N ASP A 27 -5.27 5.86 -4.28
CA ASP A 27 -4.40 4.87 -4.94
C ASP A 27 -3.25 4.42 -4.03
N GLN A 28 -2.67 5.34 -3.26
CA GLN A 28 -1.62 5.02 -2.29
C GLN A 28 -2.16 4.19 -1.12
N GLN A 29 -3.34 4.55 -0.62
CA GLN A 29 -4.02 3.81 0.44
C GLN A 29 -4.34 2.39 -0.02
N TYR A 30 -4.86 2.24 -1.24
CA TYR A 30 -5.12 0.92 -1.82
C TYR A 30 -3.86 0.05 -1.91
N LEU A 31 -2.73 0.61 -2.39
CA LEU A 31 -1.47 -0.12 -2.44
C LEU A 31 -0.93 -0.49 -1.05
N TYR A 32 -1.08 0.40 -0.08
CA TYR A 32 -0.67 0.12 1.29
C TYR A 32 -1.49 -1.02 1.90
N ASP A 33 -2.82 -0.96 1.77
CA ASP A 33 -3.72 -1.96 2.34
C ASP A 33 -3.42 -3.36 1.78
N ILE A 34 -3.18 -3.49 0.47
CA ILE A 34 -2.86 -4.79 -0.15
C ILE A 34 -1.45 -5.30 0.24
N CYS A 35 -0.45 -4.41 0.33
CA CYS A 35 0.88 -4.81 0.78
C CYS A 35 0.86 -5.26 2.25
N LEU A 36 0.09 -4.58 3.10
CA LEU A 36 -0.08 -4.93 4.50
C LEU A 36 -0.75 -6.30 4.65
N ALA A 37 -1.83 -6.52 3.90
CA ALA A 37 -2.53 -7.82 3.82
C ALA A 37 -1.57 -8.96 3.43
N ILE A 38 -0.78 -8.79 2.37
CA ILE A 38 0.21 -9.79 1.94
C ILE A 38 1.29 -10.00 3.01
N SER A 39 1.78 -8.93 3.65
CA SER A 39 2.81 -9.06 4.68
C SER A 39 2.34 -9.87 5.90
N ARG A 40 1.05 -9.75 6.23
CA ARG A 40 0.40 -10.48 7.33
C ARG A 40 -0.10 -11.87 6.91
N GLY A 41 -0.07 -12.19 5.62
CA GLY A 41 -0.70 -13.40 5.08
C GLY A 41 -2.23 -13.40 5.18
N GLU A 42 -2.84 -12.24 5.43
CA GLU A 42 -4.28 -12.08 5.61
C GLU A 42 -4.89 -11.60 4.29
N CYS A 43 -5.70 -12.43 3.65
CA CYS A 43 -6.41 -12.05 2.43
C CYS A 43 -7.77 -11.45 2.76
N TYR A 44 -7.91 -10.14 2.68
CA TYR A 44 -9.22 -9.51 2.75
C TYR A 44 -9.89 -9.58 1.37
N SER A 45 -10.90 -10.44 1.23
CA SER A 45 -11.72 -10.59 0.01
C SER A 45 -12.24 -9.24 -0.52
N ASP A 46 -12.45 -8.27 0.36
CA ASP A 46 -12.89 -6.91 0.01
C ASP A 46 -11.81 -6.10 -0.75
N LEU A 47 -10.53 -6.31 -0.45
CA LEU A 47 -9.42 -5.64 -1.15
C LEU A 47 -9.26 -6.14 -2.59
N ALA A 48 -9.52 -7.43 -2.83
CA ALA A 48 -9.54 -8.00 -4.17
C ALA A 48 -10.69 -7.45 -5.02
N LEU A 49 -11.82 -7.13 -4.36
CA LEU A 49 -13.06 -6.63 -5.00
C LEU A 49 -13.11 -5.10 -5.14
N ARG A 50 -12.29 -4.35 -4.39
CA ARG A 50 -12.24 -2.88 -4.49
C ARG A 50 -11.99 -2.50 -5.95
N LYS A 51 -12.90 -1.79 -6.61
CA LYS A 51 -12.64 -1.29 -7.98
C LYS A 51 -11.40 -0.40 -7.92
N SER A 52 -10.43 -0.64 -8.81
CA SER A 52 -9.33 0.31 -8.96
C SER A 52 -9.95 1.66 -9.31
N SER A 53 -9.68 2.69 -8.51
CA SER A 53 -10.16 4.04 -8.78
C SER A 53 -9.79 4.42 -10.23
N PRO A 54 -10.63 5.19 -10.95
CA PRO A 54 -10.26 5.70 -12.26
C PRO A 54 -8.91 6.40 -12.17
N VAL A 55 -8.01 5.95 -13.04
CA VAL A 55 -6.59 6.29 -13.16
C VAL A 55 -6.27 7.72 -12.73
N VAL A 56 -5.64 7.90 -11.56
CA VAL A 56 -5.13 9.21 -11.13
C VAL A 56 -3.59 9.21 -11.25
N HIS A 57 -3.09 9.95 -12.24
CA HIS A 57 -1.72 10.40 -12.53
C HIS A 57 -0.52 9.42 -12.57
N LEU A 58 -0.56 8.21 -12.00
CA LEU A 58 0.62 7.33 -11.91
C LEU A 58 0.34 5.92 -12.45
N ARG A 59 0.60 5.71 -13.74
CA ARG A 59 0.45 4.42 -14.45
C ARG A 59 1.14 3.26 -13.72
N TRP A 60 2.26 3.53 -13.05
CA TRP A 60 2.99 2.54 -12.25
C TRP A 60 2.21 1.99 -11.06
N LEU A 61 1.46 2.84 -10.32
CA LEU A 61 0.68 2.39 -9.17
C LEU A 61 -0.43 1.41 -9.60
N THR A 62 -1.07 1.68 -10.73
CA THR A 62 -2.10 0.80 -11.28
C THR A 62 -1.52 -0.56 -11.67
N ILE A 63 -0.34 -0.57 -12.29
CA ILE A 63 0.35 -1.82 -12.68
C ILE A 63 0.77 -2.59 -11.43
N ALA A 64 1.37 -1.92 -10.45
CA ALA A 64 1.77 -2.52 -9.18
C ALA A 64 0.55 -3.14 -8.44
N GLY A 65 -0.56 -2.41 -8.38
CA GLY A 65 -1.79 -2.87 -7.74
C GLY A 65 -2.40 -4.10 -8.43
N ARG A 66 -2.32 -4.17 -9.77
CA ARG A 66 -2.77 -5.34 -10.55
C ARG A 66 -1.87 -6.56 -10.32
N ILE A 67 -0.56 -6.38 -10.26
CA ILE A 67 0.39 -7.46 -9.97
C ILE A 67 0.17 -8.04 -8.57
N LEU A 68 0.02 -7.17 -7.56
CA LEU A 68 -0.24 -7.62 -6.19
C LEU A 68 -1.59 -8.33 -6.06
N ARG A 69 -2.64 -7.85 -6.76
CA ARG A 69 -3.90 -8.60 -6.83
C ARG A 69 -3.71 -9.97 -7.45
N LEU A 70 -2.99 -10.04 -8.57
CA LEU A 70 -2.71 -11.30 -9.25
C LEU A 70 -1.98 -12.28 -8.31
N TYR A 71 -1.00 -11.79 -7.56
CA TYR A 71 -0.32 -12.59 -6.53
C TYR A 71 -1.29 -13.16 -5.51
N VAL A 72 -2.20 -12.34 -4.98
CA VAL A 72 -3.16 -12.73 -3.95
C VAL A 72 -4.20 -13.75 -4.43
N VAL A 73 -4.68 -13.62 -5.67
CA VAL A 73 -5.71 -14.55 -6.21
C VAL A 73 -5.12 -15.84 -6.78
N THR A 74 -3.80 -15.93 -6.93
CA THR A 74 -3.15 -17.11 -7.51
C THR A 74 -2.74 -18.06 -6.38
N GLU A 75 -3.36 -19.25 -6.30
CA GLU A 75 -3.03 -20.25 -5.27
C GLU A 75 -1.56 -20.71 -5.30
N LYS A 76 -1.00 -20.80 -6.52
CA LYS A 76 0.41 -21.17 -6.78
C LYS A 76 1.06 -20.12 -7.67
N PRO A 77 1.54 -19.00 -7.10
CA PRO A 77 2.18 -17.96 -7.89
C PRO A 77 3.47 -18.52 -8.53
N SER A 78 3.75 -18.12 -9.77
CA SER A 78 5.01 -18.45 -10.42
C SER A 78 6.18 -17.71 -9.77
N ASP A 79 7.40 -18.23 -9.89
CA ASP A 79 8.59 -17.59 -9.33
C ASP A 79 8.73 -16.13 -9.80
N ASN A 80 8.43 -15.86 -11.06
CA ASN A 80 8.42 -14.51 -11.63
C ASN A 80 7.41 -13.59 -10.93
N LEU A 81 6.22 -14.10 -10.62
CA LEU A 81 5.19 -13.34 -9.91
C LEU A 81 5.58 -13.09 -8.46
N ILE A 82 6.20 -14.08 -7.79
CA ILE A 82 6.74 -13.93 -6.43
C ILE A 82 7.81 -12.84 -6.41
N ILE A 83 8.78 -12.88 -7.35
CA ILE A 83 9.85 -11.89 -7.46
C ILE A 83 9.28 -10.49 -7.67
N LEU A 84 8.33 -10.35 -8.59
CA LEU A 84 7.73 -9.06 -8.91
C LEU A 84 6.92 -8.48 -7.75
N ALA A 85 6.10 -9.31 -7.09
CA ALA A 85 5.36 -8.92 -5.89
C ALA A 85 6.31 -8.51 -4.76
N THR A 86 7.37 -9.29 -4.52
CA THR A 86 8.39 -8.98 -3.52
C THR A 86 9.09 -7.66 -3.83
N TYR A 87 9.45 -7.42 -5.10
CA TYR A 87 10.07 -6.16 -5.51
C TYR A 87 9.17 -4.97 -5.23
N ILE A 88 7.89 -5.05 -5.64
CA ILE A 88 6.90 -4.00 -5.37
C ILE A 88 6.76 -3.77 -3.87
N MET A 89 6.59 -4.83 -3.08
CA MET A 89 6.45 -4.73 -1.63
C MET A 89 7.67 -4.11 -0.96
N LYS A 90 8.89 -4.43 -1.39
CA LYS A 90 10.11 -3.80 -0.87
C LYS A 90 10.20 -2.32 -1.22
N VAL A 91 9.87 -1.95 -2.46
CA VAL A 91 9.85 -0.55 -2.90
C VAL A 91 8.83 0.24 -2.09
N TYR A 92 7.60 -0.24 -1.93
CA TYR A 92 6.57 0.53 -1.21
C TYR A 92 6.73 0.45 0.31
N GLY A 93 7.08 -0.69 0.89
CA GLY A 93 7.33 -0.79 2.33
C GLY A 93 8.47 0.12 2.79
N THR A 94 9.58 0.16 2.04
CA THR A 94 10.76 0.96 2.41
C THR A 94 10.59 2.44 2.06
N CYS A 95 10.02 2.78 0.91
CA CYS A 95 9.95 4.17 0.43
C CYS A 95 8.75 4.96 0.96
N MET A 96 7.74 4.30 1.51
CA MET A 96 6.55 4.97 2.02
C MET A 96 6.81 5.71 3.34
N VAL A 97 7.73 5.20 4.19
CA VAL A 97 8.15 5.82 5.45
C VAL A 97 8.78 7.22 5.25
N PRO A 98 9.81 7.42 4.40
CA PRO A 98 10.46 8.72 4.26
C PRO A 98 9.63 9.81 3.56
N CYS A 99 8.57 9.44 2.82
CA CYS A 99 7.66 10.42 2.22
C CYS A 99 6.76 11.07 3.29
N GLN A 100 6.51 10.37 4.39
CA GLN A 100 5.59 10.80 5.45
C GLN A 100 6.23 11.71 6.47
N ASP A 101 7.51 11.53 6.81
CA ASP A 101 8.21 12.48 7.68
C ASP A 101 8.17 13.89 7.10
N LYS A 102 8.33 14.01 5.78
CA LYS A 102 8.25 15.29 5.07
C LYS A 102 6.81 15.84 5.05
N ALA A 103 5.82 15.00 4.79
CA ALA A 103 4.41 15.42 4.76
C ALA A 103 3.88 15.83 6.14
N LEU A 104 4.21 15.06 7.18
CA LEU A 104 3.87 15.33 8.58
C LEU A 104 4.59 16.60 9.08
N HIS A 105 5.88 16.75 8.76
CA HIS A 105 6.63 17.96 9.08
C HIS A 105 6.03 19.20 8.39
N ASN A 106 5.66 19.10 7.11
CA ASN A 106 5.01 20.19 6.39
C ASN A 106 3.61 20.51 6.94
N ARG A 107 2.80 19.51 7.30
CA ARG A 107 1.49 19.73 7.94
C ARG A 107 1.62 20.40 9.31
N ARG A 108 2.56 19.95 10.13
CA ARG A 108 2.86 20.57 11.43
C ARG A 108 3.27 22.03 11.24
N ARG A 109 4.17 22.34 10.30
CA ARG A 109 4.54 23.73 9.97
C ARG A 109 3.37 24.58 9.53
N ALA A 110 2.48 24.06 8.68
CA ALA A 110 1.28 24.77 8.26
C ALA A 110 0.34 25.07 9.44
N ALA A 111 0.10 24.08 10.32
CA ALA A 111 -0.72 24.28 11.52
C ALA A 111 -0.12 25.33 12.48
N TYR A 112 1.21 25.33 12.68
CA TYR A 112 1.87 26.39 13.45
C TYR A 112 1.64 27.76 12.81
N LEU A 113 1.85 27.90 11.49
CA LEU A 113 1.65 29.18 10.79
C LEU A 113 0.20 29.68 10.88
N GLU A 114 -0.79 28.79 10.73
CA GLU A 114 -2.22 29.11 10.92
C GLU A 114 -2.52 29.58 12.35
N THR A 115 -1.86 29.01 13.36
CA THR A 115 -2.06 29.40 14.77
C THR A 115 -1.47 30.78 15.07
N TYR A 116 -0.38 31.17 14.40
CA TYR A 116 0.27 32.48 14.57
C TYR A 116 -0.38 33.60 13.75
N LEU A 117 -1.14 33.29 12.69
CA LEU A 117 -1.87 34.27 11.86
C LEU A 117 -3.26 34.64 12.42
N LEU A 118 -3.70 33.97 13.49
CA LEU A 118 -4.96 34.22 14.19
C LEU A 118 -4.82 35.11 15.45
N PHE A 119 -3.64 35.70 15.67
CA PHE A 119 -3.38 36.76 16.65
C PHE A 119 -2.74 37.97 15.96
#